data_AF-A0A9W9YQH9-F1
#
_entry.id   AF-A0A9W9YQH9-F1
#
_cell.length_a   1.000
_cell.length_b   1.000
_cell.length_c   1.000
_cell.angle_alpha   90.00
_cell.angle_beta   90.00
_cell.angle_gamma   90.00
#
_symmetry.space_group_name_H-M   'P 1'
#
loop_
_entity.id
_entity.type
_entity.pdbx_description
1 polymer ?
#
loop_
_entity_poly.entity_id
_entity_poly.type
_entity_poly.pdbx_seq_one_letter_code
_entity_poly.pdbx_strand_id
1 'polypeptide(L)'
;MSKFRLLQALGANLYDVGGVVTCTDSAFADNNASNDNSSDAATELEPHHYVYSGGGISVNLNRYGHNTVNVTPSEHDSYQHDNHYKFSNGHFLRNEARLSRTRQDQERITTPELPFSSGGGLVVYFEGNASGCTVEIQACVFKDNLASWGGGLQVEMKDNTEDNIFTMEGTMFWRNKAVLAGGGARMGNVPLKHFAVGILMLVMGIMLINLDVFTGYLNA
;
A
#
# COMPACT_ATOMS: atom_id res chain seq x y z
N MET A 1 7.57 2.22 -25.14
CA MET A 1 6.20 2.75 -25.22
C MET A 1 5.59 2.57 -23.84
N SER A 2 5.57 3.61 -23.00
CA SER A 2 5.12 3.50 -21.61
C SER A 2 3.59 3.39 -21.56
N LYS A 3 3.08 2.32 -20.95
CA LYS A 3 1.67 2.20 -20.61
C LYS A 3 1.40 3.09 -19.41
N PHE A 4 0.83 4.26 -19.64
CA PHE A 4 0.25 5.08 -18.57
C PHE A 4 -0.90 4.29 -17.92
N ARG A 5 -0.80 4.05 -16.62
CA ARG A 5 -1.90 3.56 -15.79
C ARG A 5 -2.69 4.79 -15.35
N LEU A 6 -3.89 4.99 -15.89
CA LEU A 6 -4.79 6.04 -15.39
C LEU A 6 -5.30 5.64 -14.00
N LEU A 7 -4.98 6.47 -13.01
CA LEU A 7 -5.56 6.44 -11.67
C LEU A 7 -6.89 7.19 -11.74
N GLN A 8 -7.97 6.52 -12.14
CA GLN A 8 -9.28 7.14 -12.09
C GLN A 8 -9.87 6.90 -10.69
N ALA A 9 -10.02 8.00 -9.94
CA ALA A 9 -10.77 8.19 -8.69
C ALA A 9 -10.06 8.23 -7.32
N LEU A 10 -8.82 8.72 -7.29
CA LEU A 10 -8.24 9.25 -6.05
C LEU A 10 -8.53 10.75 -5.94
N GLY A 11 -8.81 11.24 -4.73
CA GLY A 11 -8.85 12.68 -4.46
C GLY A 11 -7.46 13.33 -4.55
N ALA A 12 -6.42 12.64 -4.06
CA ALA A 12 -5.02 12.98 -4.33
C ALA A 12 -4.11 11.73 -4.27
N ASN A 13 -3.07 11.71 -5.11
CA ASN A 13 -2.03 10.68 -5.08
C ASN A 13 -0.66 11.33 -4.87
N LEU A 14 -0.02 10.99 -3.75
CA LEU A 14 1.29 11.45 -3.32
C LEU A 14 2.25 10.26 -3.45
N TYR A 15 2.80 10.10 -4.64
CA TYR A 15 3.71 9.00 -4.98
C TYR A 15 5.14 9.51 -5.05
N ASP A 16 6.03 9.00 -4.20
CA ASP A 16 7.43 9.44 -4.03
C ASP A 16 7.54 10.97 -3.89
N VAL A 17 6.68 11.57 -3.05
CA VAL A 17 6.66 13.02 -2.79
C VAL A 17 7.48 13.32 -1.54
N GLY A 18 8.73 13.73 -1.71
CA GLY A 18 9.60 14.12 -0.60
C GLY A 18 9.26 15.49 0.03
N GLY A 19 9.74 15.71 1.26
CA GLY A 19 9.63 16.97 2.00
C GLY A 19 8.40 17.05 2.92
N VAL A 20 7.78 18.23 2.97
CA VAL A 20 6.63 18.51 3.86
C VAL A 20 5.36 18.66 3.05
N VAL A 21 4.37 17.82 3.34
CA VAL A 21 3.02 17.90 2.76
C VAL A 21 2.01 18.15 3.87
N THR A 22 1.23 19.21 3.74
CA THR A 22 0.18 19.55 4.72
C THR A 22 -1.16 19.67 4.01
N CYS A 23 -2.16 19.02 4.59
CA CYS A 23 -3.54 19.13 4.18
C CYS A 23 -4.39 19.52 5.39
N THR A 24 -4.91 20.74 5.37
CA THR A 24 -5.64 21.33 6.49
C THR A 24 -6.99 21.86 6.01
N ASP A 25 -8.02 21.77 6.86
CA ASP A 25 -9.37 22.33 6.59
C ASP A 25 -9.97 21.88 5.24
N SER A 26 -9.72 20.62 4.87
CA SER A 26 -10.02 20.09 3.55
C SER A 26 -10.98 18.90 3.60
N ALA A 27 -11.77 18.72 2.54
CA ALA A 27 -12.68 17.59 2.41
C ALA A 27 -12.40 16.78 1.13
N PHE A 28 -12.17 15.49 1.30
CA PHE A 28 -12.06 14.50 0.22
C PHE A 28 -13.29 13.62 0.30
N ALA A 29 -14.23 13.86 -0.60
CA ALA A 29 -15.53 13.22 -0.56
C ALA A 29 -15.90 12.59 -1.90
N ASP A 30 -16.60 11.46 -1.83
CA ASP A 30 -17.21 10.78 -2.98
C ASP A 30 -16.21 10.38 -4.08
N ASN A 31 -14.94 10.15 -3.71
CA ASN A 31 -13.93 9.63 -4.62
C ASN A 31 -14.15 8.13 -4.80
N ASN A 32 -14.66 7.73 -5.96
CA ASN A 32 -14.95 6.35 -6.33
C ASN A 32 -14.59 6.08 -7.79
N ALA A 33 -13.91 4.96 -8.06
CA ALA A 33 -13.62 4.54 -9.42
C ALA A 33 -14.95 4.33 -10.12
N SER A 34 -15.16 4.98 -11.28
CA SER A 34 -16.40 4.82 -12.02
C SER A 34 -16.59 3.35 -12.38
N ASN A 35 -17.52 2.68 -11.68
CA ASN A 35 -18.18 1.50 -12.20
C ASN A 35 -18.96 1.99 -13.41
N ASP A 36 -18.39 1.88 -14.60
CA ASP A 36 -19.18 2.04 -15.79
C ASP A 36 -20.21 0.90 -15.77
N ASN A 37 -21.48 1.24 -15.53
CA ASN A 37 -22.60 0.34 -15.71
C ASN A 37 -22.83 0.15 -17.22
N SER A 38 -21.80 -0.27 -17.96
CA SER A 38 -22.01 -0.78 -19.30
C SER A 38 -22.66 -2.15 -19.14
N SER A 39 -23.98 -2.16 -19.15
CA SER A 39 -24.81 -3.33 -19.45
C SER A 39 -24.62 -3.79 -20.91
N ASP A 40 -23.42 -3.69 -21.45
CA ASP A 40 -23.10 -4.07 -22.81
C ASP A 40 -22.31 -5.37 -22.77
N ALA A 41 -22.84 -6.31 -23.52
CA ALA A 41 -22.38 -7.66 -23.65
C ALA A 41 -20.86 -7.70 -23.76
N ALA A 42 -20.29 -8.63 -22.98
CA ALA A 42 -18.95 -9.13 -23.16
C ALA A 42 -18.70 -9.38 -24.64
N THR A 43 -18.03 -8.43 -25.28
CA THR A 43 -17.42 -8.61 -26.59
C THR A 43 -15.95 -8.40 -26.33
N GLU A 44 -15.25 -9.52 -26.32
CA GLU A 44 -13.80 -9.60 -26.20
C GLU A 44 -13.14 -8.67 -27.21
N LEU A 45 -12.55 -7.55 -26.76
CA LEU A 45 -11.36 -6.96 -27.36
C LEU A 45 -10.91 -5.78 -26.51
N GLU A 46 -9.63 -5.82 -26.13
CA GLU A 46 -8.86 -4.87 -25.33
C GLU A 46 -9.03 -4.97 -23.80
N PRO A 47 -7.99 -5.46 -23.08
CA PRO A 47 -7.99 -5.44 -21.64
C PRO A 47 -7.76 -3.99 -21.21
N HIS A 48 -8.83 -3.27 -20.90
CA HIS A 48 -8.70 -2.00 -20.19
C HIS A 48 -8.23 -2.31 -18.77
N HIS A 49 -6.91 -2.29 -18.57
CA HIS A 49 -6.25 -2.37 -17.26
C HIS A 49 -6.55 -1.08 -16.48
N TYR A 50 -7.78 -0.91 -16.02
CA TYR A 50 -8.11 0.12 -15.04
C TYR A 50 -7.45 -0.24 -13.72
N VAL A 51 -6.65 0.68 -13.18
CA VAL A 51 -6.15 0.54 -11.80
C VAL A 51 -7.29 0.96 -10.90
N TYR A 52 -7.84 -0.01 -10.17
CA TYR A 52 -8.96 0.16 -9.24
C TYR A 52 -8.53 0.83 -7.91
N SER A 53 -7.72 1.89 -7.98
CA SER A 53 -7.41 2.74 -6.83
C SER A 53 -8.47 3.85 -6.75
N GLY A 54 -9.48 3.64 -5.91
CA GLY A 54 -10.28 4.75 -5.42
C GLY A 54 -9.89 5.09 -3.98
N GLY A 55 -10.33 6.23 -3.48
CA GLY A 55 -10.05 6.67 -2.11
C GLY A 55 -9.86 8.18 -1.97
N GLY A 56 -9.73 8.67 -0.73
CA GLY A 56 -9.49 10.10 -0.48
C GLY A 56 -8.06 10.52 -0.86
N ILE A 57 -7.07 10.14 -0.05
CA ILE A 57 -5.65 10.45 -0.32
C ILE A 57 -4.82 9.16 -0.24
N SER A 58 -3.84 9.05 -1.13
CA SER A 58 -2.82 8.00 -1.11
C SER A 58 -1.43 8.60 -0.92
N VAL A 59 -0.70 8.14 0.10
CA VAL A 59 0.71 8.45 0.35
C VAL A 59 1.51 7.18 0.13
N ASN A 60 2.41 7.18 -0.86
CA ASN A 60 3.22 6.02 -1.20
C ASN A 60 4.69 6.43 -1.33
N LEU A 61 5.54 5.78 -0.52
CA LEU A 61 6.98 5.75 -0.69
C LEU A 61 7.34 4.31 -1.03
N ASN A 62 7.76 4.09 -2.27
CA ASN A 62 7.94 2.72 -2.80
C ASN A 62 9.40 2.31 -2.89
N ARG A 63 9.64 1.01 -3.09
CA ARG A 63 10.99 0.52 -3.40
C ARG A 63 11.46 1.04 -4.77
N TYR A 64 12.75 1.40 -4.87
CA TYR A 64 13.36 1.73 -6.15
C TYR A 64 13.11 0.62 -7.20
N GLY A 65 12.78 1.01 -8.43
CA GLY A 65 12.43 0.09 -9.51
C GLY A 65 10.95 -0.35 -9.52
N HIS A 66 10.18 -0.07 -8.47
CA HIS A 66 8.71 -0.20 -8.49
C HIS A 66 8.01 1.07 -9.01
N ASN A 67 8.76 2.17 -9.19
CA ASN A 67 8.23 3.42 -9.74
C ASN A 67 7.92 3.29 -11.25
N THR A 68 6.85 3.98 -11.68
CA THR A 68 6.45 4.10 -13.09
C THR A 68 7.14 5.26 -13.82
N VAL A 69 7.85 6.12 -13.07
CA VAL A 69 8.56 7.29 -13.56
C VAL A 69 10.06 6.97 -13.71
N ASN A 70 10.68 7.50 -14.77
CA ASN A 70 12.08 7.24 -15.10
C ASN A 70 13.02 8.16 -14.29
N VAL A 71 13.29 7.77 -13.04
CA VAL A 71 14.18 8.48 -12.10
C VAL A 71 15.44 7.64 -11.83
N THR A 72 16.55 8.30 -11.48
CA THR A 72 17.77 7.59 -11.07
C THR A 72 17.63 6.99 -9.66
N PRO A 73 18.43 5.97 -9.27
CA PRO A 73 18.41 5.45 -7.91
C PRO A 73 18.60 6.53 -6.84
N SER A 74 19.58 7.43 -7.04
CA SER A 74 19.88 8.52 -6.11
C SER A 74 18.77 9.56 -6.01
N GLU A 75 18.09 9.84 -7.12
CA GLU A 75 16.96 10.78 -7.13
C GLU A 75 15.76 10.17 -6.41
N HIS A 76 15.44 8.91 -6.69
CA HIS A 76 14.38 8.20 -5.98
C HIS A 76 14.64 8.16 -4.46
N ASP A 77 15.89 7.84 -4.07
CA ASP A 77 16.32 7.79 -2.67
C ASP A 77 16.11 9.12 -1.94
N SER A 78 16.27 10.25 -2.64
CA SER A 78 16.03 11.58 -2.07
C SER A 78 14.59 11.85 -1.63
N TYR A 79 13.63 11.03 -2.08
CA TYR A 79 12.22 11.13 -1.67
C TYR A 79 11.87 10.24 -0.47
N GLN A 80 12.76 9.35 -0.01
CA GLN A 80 12.42 8.29 0.94
C GLN A 80 12.61 8.67 2.41
N HIS A 81 13.28 9.78 2.69
CA HIS A 81 13.80 10.09 4.03
C HIS A 81 13.28 11.40 4.60
N ASP A 82 13.11 11.45 5.92
CA ASP A 82 12.84 12.67 6.69
C ASP A 82 11.64 13.49 6.22
N ASN A 83 10.62 12.81 5.68
CA ASN A 83 9.41 13.45 5.17
C ASN A 83 8.39 13.73 6.27
N HIS A 84 7.55 14.76 6.10
CA HIS A 84 6.49 15.09 7.04
C HIS A 84 5.15 15.24 6.33
N TYR A 85 4.22 14.33 6.62
CA TYR A 85 2.86 14.35 6.10
C TYR A 85 1.88 14.69 7.21
N LYS A 86 1.18 15.82 7.08
CA LYS A 86 0.22 16.30 8.07
C LYS A 86 -1.17 16.42 7.49
N PHE A 87 -2.14 15.79 8.15
CA PHE A 87 -3.56 15.88 7.85
C PHE A 87 -4.27 16.42 9.08
N SER A 88 -4.82 17.63 9.02
CA SER A 88 -5.41 18.29 10.19
C SER A 88 -6.79 18.88 9.89
N ASN A 89 -7.77 18.64 10.76
CA ASN A 89 -9.15 19.12 10.58
C ASN A 89 -9.74 18.74 9.20
N GLY A 90 -9.41 17.54 8.73
CA GLY A 90 -9.80 17.03 7.42
C GLY A 90 -11.03 16.12 7.48
N HIS A 91 -11.81 16.09 6.40
CA HIS A 91 -12.97 15.21 6.26
C HIS A 91 -12.80 14.25 5.07
N PHE A 92 -12.74 12.96 5.36
CA PHE A 92 -12.68 11.88 4.37
C PHE A 92 -14.03 11.16 4.35
N LEU A 93 -14.86 11.41 3.34
CA LEU A 93 -16.27 11.06 3.35
C LEU A 93 -16.66 10.20 2.15
N ARG A 94 -17.27 9.03 2.37
CA ARG A 94 -17.88 8.21 1.29
C ARG A 94 -16.93 7.88 0.13
N ASN A 95 -15.65 7.78 0.39
CA ASN A 95 -14.68 7.36 -0.61
C ASN A 95 -14.66 5.83 -0.72
N GLU A 96 -14.40 5.29 -1.92
CA GLU A 96 -14.42 3.85 -2.19
C GLU A 96 -13.13 3.37 -2.88
N ALA A 97 -12.43 2.42 -2.25
CA ALA A 97 -11.18 1.79 -2.70
C ALA A 97 -11.37 0.27 -2.87
N ARG A 98 -12.23 -0.16 -3.80
CA ARG A 98 -12.53 -1.58 -4.01
C ARG A 98 -11.89 -2.15 -5.28
N LEU A 99 -11.38 -3.38 -5.15
CA LEU A 99 -10.89 -4.17 -6.29
C LEU A 99 -12.05 -5.00 -6.87
N SER A 100 -12.13 -5.10 -8.21
CA SER A 100 -13.23 -5.77 -8.91
C SER A 100 -13.36 -7.27 -8.56
N ARG A 101 -14.55 -7.86 -8.73
CA ARG A 101 -14.91 -9.20 -8.23
C ARG A 101 -14.61 -10.35 -9.21
N THR A 102 -13.57 -10.26 -10.04
CA THR A 102 -13.23 -11.43 -10.87
C THR A 102 -12.51 -12.49 -10.03
N ARG A 103 -12.63 -13.78 -10.41
CA ARG A 103 -11.94 -14.88 -9.68
C ARG A 103 -10.42 -14.68 -9.62
N GLN A 104 -9.81 -14.09 -10.65
CA GLN A 104 -8.39 -13.74 -10.67
C GLN A 104 -8.06 -12.59 -9.70
N ASP A 105 -8.96 -11.62 -9.54
CA ASP A 105 -8.78 -10.52 -8.58
C ASP A 105 -8.86 -11.00 -7.14
N GLN A 106 -9.60 -12.08 -6.87
CA GLN A 106 -9.74 -12.65 -5.54
C GLN A 106 -8.44 -13.30 -5.03
N GLU A 107 -7.63 -13.88 -5.91
CA GLU A 107 -6.27 -14.33 -5.58
C GLU A 107 -5.32 -13.14 -5.36
N ARG A 108 -5.49 -12.05 -6.12
CA ARG A 108 -4.74 -10.79 -5.97
C ARG A 108 -5.04 -10.05 -4.67
N ILE A 109 -6.28 -10.13 -4.21
CA ILE A 109 -6.76 -9.57 -2.94
C ILE A 109 -6.08 -10.23 -1.72
N THR A 110 -5.66 -11.50 -1.86
CA THR A 110 -4.91 -12.25 -0.83
C THR A 110 -3.40 -12.05 -0.91
N THR A 111 -2.89 -11.45 -1.99
CA THR A 111 -1.47 -11.13 -2.15
C THR A 111 -1.23 -9.68 -1.71
N PRO A 112 -0.41 -9.44 -0.67
CA PRO A 112 -0.13 -8.09 -0.16
C PRO A 112 0.50 -7.12 -1.17
N GLU A 113 0.88 -7.56 -2.36
CA GLU A 113 1.76 -6.86 -3.31
C GLU A 113 1.11 -5.70 -4.08
N LEU A 114 -0.20 -5.46 -3.93
CA LEU A 114 -0.88 -4.38 -4.63
C LEU A 114 -1.30 -3.26 -3.65
N PRO A 115 -0.55 -2.13 -3.60
CA PRO A 115 -0.85 -1.03 -2.67
C PRO A 115 -2.18 -0.32 -3.00
N PHE A 116 -2.69 -0.50 -4.21
CA PHE A 116 -3.77 0.29 -4.80
C PHE A 116 -5.20 -0.17 -4.47
N SER A 117 -5.41 -1.03 -3.45
CA SER A 117 -6.76 -1.49 -3.04
C SER A 117 -7.06 -1.33 -1.55
N SER A 118 -6.38 -0.38 -0.91
CA SER A 118 -6.37 -0.23 0.54
C SER A 118 -6.57 1.23 0.94
N GLY A 119 -7.29 1.49 2.02
CA GLY A 119 -7.52 2.83 2.56
C GLY A 119 -8.63 3.60 1.85
N GLY A 120 -9.89 3.43 2.28
CA GLY A 120 -11.01 4.12 1.63
C GLY A 120 -10.91 5.64 1.81
N GLY A 121 -10.57 6.13 3.00
CA GLY A 121 -10.33 7.54 3.24
C GLY A 121 -8.87 7.96 2.99
N LEU A 122 -7.93 7.35 3.70
CA LEU A 122 -6.50 7.61 3.58
C LEU A 122 -5.72 6.30 3.53
N VAL A 123 -4.71 6.23 2.68
CA VAL A 123 -3.70 5.17 2.73
C VAL A 123 -2.31 5.76 2.87
N VAL A 124 -1.52 5.17 3.76
CA VAL A 124 -0.09 5.41 3.92
C VAL A 124 0.62 4.10 3.68
N TYR A 125 1.49 4.07 2.69
CA TYR A 125 2.25 2.90 2.30
C TYR A 125 3.72 3.27 2.19
N PHE A 126 4.53 2.76 3.12
CA PHE A 126 5.98 2.89 3.11
C PHE A 126 6.59 1.53 2.79
N GLU A 127 7.48 1.47 1.81
CA GLU A 127 8.14 0.26 1.34
C GLU A 127 9.62 0.55 1.01
N GLY A 128 10.44 -0.50 0.92
CA GLY A 128 11.87 -0.37 0.63
C GLY A 128 12.65 0.15 1.84
N ASN A 129 13.25 1.33 1.69
CA ASN A 129 14.14 1.96 2.67
C ASN A 129 13.58 3.27 3.25
N ALA A 130 12.27 3.53 3.15
CA ALA A 130 11.70 4.75 3.71
C ALA A 130 11.94 4.85 5.23
N SER A 131 12.51 5.97 5.67
CA SER A 131 12.93 6.15 7.06
C SER A 131 12.84 7.59 7.55
N GLY A 132 12.77 7.77 8.88
CA GLY A 132 12.69 9.10 9.50
C GLY A 132 11.41 9.89 9.16
N CYS A 133 10.43 9.27 8.50
CA CYS A 133 9.24 9.96 8.04
C CYS A 133 8.19 10.06 9.16
N THR A 134 7.51 11.19 9.23
CA THR A 134 6.43 11.45 10.18
C THR A 134 5.09 11.59 9.46
N VAL A 135 4.08 10.88 9.94
CA VAL A 135 2.68 11.06 9.54
C VAL A 135 1.86 11.49 10.75
N GLU A 136 1.24 12.67 10.66
CA GLU A 136 0.36 13.23 11.68
C GLU A 136 -1.08 13.30 11.17
N ILE A 137 -2.02 12.73 11.93
CA ILE A 137 -3.45 12.84 11.68
C ILE A 137 -4.13 13.48 12.88
N GLN A 138 -4.59 14.71 12.74
CA GLN A 138 -5.15 15.51 13.84
C GLN A 138 -6.57 15.99 13.55
N ALA A 139 -7.49 15.80 14.50
CA ALA A 139 -8.86 16.32 14.42
C ALA A 139 -9.61 15.95 13.12
N CYS A 140 -9.29 14.81 12.50
CA CYS A 140 -9.89 14.40 11.23
C CYS A 140 -11.16 13.56 11.46
N VAL A 141 -12.02 13.50 10.43
CA VAL A 141 -13.18 12.61 10.41
C VAL A 141 -13.11 11.72 9.17
N PHE A 142 -13.01 10.42 9.41
CA PHE A 142 -13.15 9.38 8.40
C PHE A 142 -14.54 8.78 8.53
N LYS A 143 -15.42 9.03 7.57
CA LYS A 143 -16.82 8.63 7.67
C LYS A 143 -17.38 8.00 6.40
N ASP A 144 -18.10 6.89 6.59
CA ASP A 144 -18.82 6.17 5.54
C ASP A 144 -17.91 5.75 4.37
N ASN A 145 -16.60 5.59 4.58
CA ASN A 145 -15.65 5.13 3.56
C ASN A 145 -15.65 3.60 3.44
N LEU A 146 -15.25 3.12 2.27
CA LEU A 146 -15.30 1.71 1.92
C LEU A 146 -14.03 1.25 1.21
N ALA A 147 -13.43 0.14 1.63
CA ALA A 147 -12.26 -0.41 0.96
C ALA A 147 -12.20 -1.95 1.03
N SER A 148 -11.27 -2.57 0.32
CA SER A 148 -10.93 -3.98 0.58
C SER A 148 -10.28 -4.12 1.96
N TRP A 149 -9.36 -3.21 2.30
CA TRP A 149 -8.63 -3.15 3.56
C TRP A 149 -8.61 -1.71 4.10
N GLY A 150 -8.75 -1.52 5.42
CA GLY A 150 -8.62 -0.19 6.01
C GLY A 150 -9.70 0.78 5.50
N GLY A 151 -10.97 0.52 5.83
CA GLY A 151 -12.10 1.25 5.25
C GLY A 151 -11.99 2.77 5.39
N GLY A 152 -11.63 3.28 6.58
CA GLY A 152 -11.30 4.68 6.79
C GLY A 152 -9.82 4.98 6.54
N LEU A 153 -8.94 4.21 7.18
CA LEU A 153 -7.49 4.36 7.10
C LEU A 153 -6.79 3.02 6.89
N GLN A 154 -5.81 3.00 5.99
CA GLN A 154 -4.80 1.95 5.92
C GLN A 154 -3.40 2.55 6.17
N VAL A 155 -2.62 1.91 7.01
CA VAL A 155 -1.17 2.16 7.15
C VAL A 155 -0.45 0.83 6.93
N GLU A 156 0.53 0.80 6.05
CA GLU A 156 1.36 -0.38 5.83
C GLU A 156 2.83 0.01 5.68
N MET A 157 3.67 -0.69 6.43
CA MET A 157 5.12 -0.56 6.40
C MET A 157 5.70 -1.88 5.91
N LYS A 158 6.54 -1.86 4.89
CA LYS A 158 7.09 -3.05 4.27
C LYS A 158 8.60 -3.03 4.21
N ASP A 159 9.19 -4.21 4.03
CA ASP A 159 10.62 -4.36 3.79
C ASP A 159 11.47 -3.89 4.98
N ASN A 160 12.36 -2.92 4.76
CA ASN A 160 13.34 -2.42 5.72
C ASN A 160 13.00 -0.98 6.13
N THR A 161 11.72 -0.58 6.09
CA THR A 161 11.31 0.73 6.57
C THR A 161 11.54 0.83 8.08
N GLU A 162 12.18 1.90 8.53
CA GLU A 162 12.61 2.05 9.92
C GLU A 162 12.44 3.50 10.41
N ASP A 163 12.41 3.70 11.72
CA ASP A 163 12.37 5.03 12.35
C ASP A 163 11.26 5.98 11.86
N ASN A 164 10.15 5.42 11.38
CA ASN A 164 8.99 6.19 10.95
C ASN A 164 8.01 6.41 12.12
N ILE A 165 7.49 7.62 12.23
CA ILE A 165 6.57 8.04 13.30
C ILE A 165 5.17 8.18 12.71
N PHE A 166 4.20 7.54 13.35
CA PHE A 166 2.78 7.69 13.02
C PHE A 166 2.02 8.14 14.27
N THR A 167 1.37 9.31 14.20
CA THR A 167 0.56 9.85 15.29
C THR A 167 -0.86 10.15 14.84
N MET A 168 -1.81 9.93 15.75
CA MET A 168 -3.21 10.19 15.51
C MET A 168 -3.87 10.74 16.77
N GLU A 169 -4.44 11.93 16.65
CA GLU A 169 -5.03 12.65 17.78
C GLU A 169 -6.38 13.25 17.39
N GLY A 170 -7.36 13.22 18.30
CA GLY A 170 -8.66 13.87 18.13
C GLY A 170 -9.46 13.40 16.90
N THR A 171 -9.15 12.25 16.34
CA THR A 171 -9.68 11.78 15.04
C THR A 171 -10.79 10.75 15.23
N MET A 172 -11.83 10.82 14.40
CA MET A 172 -13.00 9.94 14.45
C MET A 172 -13.11 9.03 13.23
N PHE A 173 -13.35 7.74 13.46
CA PHE A 173 -13.71 6.76 12.42
C PHE A 173 -15.15 6.31 12.61
N TRP A 174 -16.03 6.68 11.68
CA TRP A 174 -17.46 6.45 11.82
C TRP A 174 -18.04 5.71 10.62
N ARG A 175 -18.66 4.54 10.83
CA ARG A 175 -19.35 3.74 9.79
C ARG A 175 -18.50 3.42 8.54
N ASN A 176 -17.19 3.37 8.70
CA ASN A 176 -16.32 2.90 7.62
C ASN A 176 -16.38 1.36 7.53
N LYS A 177 -16.24 0.81 6.32
CA LYS A 177 -16.34 -0.63 6.06
C LYS A 177 -15.12 -1.13 5.27
N ALA A 178 -14.62 -2.29 5.66
CA ALA A 178 -13.62 -3.03 4.90
C ALA A 178 -14.20 -4.40 4.50
N VAL A 179 -13.84 -4.90 3.32
CA VAL A 179 -14.25 -6.25 2.88
C VAL A 179 -13.49 -7.33 3.65
N LEU A 180 -12.21 -7.10 3.93
CA LEU A 180 -11.34 -8.11 4.53
C LEU A 180 -10.92 -7.80 5.96
N ALA A 181 -10.37 -6.61 6.25
CA ALA A 181 -10.04 -6.24 7.62
C ALA A 181 -9.95 -4.72 7.84
N GLY A 182 -10.24 -4.32 9.08
CA GLY A 182 -10.09 -2.95 9.57
C GLY A 182 -11.08 -1.98 8.94
N GLY A 183 -12.36 -2.05 9.32
CA GLY A 183 -13.39 -1.14 8.83
C GLY A 183 -13.06 0.33 9.13
N GLY A 184 -12.72 0.65 10.37
CA GLY A 184 -12.23 1.98 10.76
C GLY A 184 -10.81 2.24 10.27
N ALA A 185 -9.85 1.52 10.83
CA ALA A 185 -8.45 1.60 10.47
C ALA A 185 -7.82 0.21 10.42
N ARG A 186 -6.76 0.05 9.61
CA ARG A 186 -5.86 -1.10 9.63
C ARG A 186 -4.43 -0.59 9.56
N MET A 187 -3.58 -1.11 10.43
CA MET A 187 -2.15 -0.83 10.44
C MET A 187 -1.39 -2.15 10.51
N GLY A 188 -0.30 -2.28 9.77
CA GLY A 188 0.52 -3.49 9.82
C GLY A 188 1.90 -3.31 9.21
N ASN A 189 2.78 -4.23 9.56
CA ASN A 189 4.11 -4.34 9.00
C ASN A 189 4.27 -5.68 8.26
N VAL A 190 4.88 -5.67 7.07
CA VAL A 190 5.16 -6.87 6.28
C VAL A 190 6.66 -6.95 6.02
N PRO A 191 7.40 -7.79 6.77
CA PRO A 191 8.84 -7.88 6.62
C PRO A 191 9.24 -8.52 5.27
N LEU A 192 10.43 -8.17 4.81
CA LEU A 192 11.03 -8.69 3.58
C LEU A 192 11.18 -10.22 3.66
N LYS A 193 10.54 -10.94 2.73
CA LYS A 193 10.50 -12.43 2.73
C LYS A 193 11.87 -13.12 2.53
N HIS A 194 12.95 -12.39 2.25
CA HIS A 194 14.23 -12.99 1.88
C HIS A 194 15.05 -13.58 3.05
N PHE A 195 14.84 -13.12 4.29
CA PHE A 195 15.58 -13.67 5.43
C PHE A 195 15.21 -15.13 5.73
N ALA A 196 13.95 -15.52 5.57
CA ALA A 196 13.51 -16.89 5.84
C ALA A 196 14.10 -17.90 4.84
N VAL A 197 14.19 -17.53 3.55
CA VAL A 197 14.76 -18.40 2.51
C VAL A 197 16.28 -18.48 2.64
N GLY A 198 16.96 -17.38 2.97
CA GLY A 198 18.41 -17.38 3.20
C GLY A 198 18.82 -18.27 4.38
N ILE A 199 18.10 -18.17 5.50
CA ILE A 199 18.30 -19.04 6.67
C ILE A 199 17.99 -20.49 6.32
N LEU A 200 16.91 -20.77 5.57
CA LEU A 200 16.59 -22.12 5.15
C LEU A 200 17.68 -22.73 4.24
N MET A 201 18.19 -21.96 3.29
CA MET A 201 19.28 -22.39 2.40
C MET A 201 20.58 -22.62 3.16
N LEU A 202 20.90 -21.77 4.14
CA LEU A 202 22.04 -21.94 5.03
C LEU A 202 21.89 -23.22 5.88
N VAL A 203 20.71 -23.44 6.48
CA VAL A 203 20.41 -24.64 7.26
C VAL A 203 20.52 -25.89 6.40
N MET A 204 19.93 -25.89 5.19
CA MET A 204 20.06 -27.02 4.25
C MET A 204 21.51 -27.26 3.83
N GLY A 205 22.30 -26.20 3.59
CA GLY A 205 23.73 -26.31 3.30
C GLY A 205 24.54 -26.93 4.43
N ILE A 206 24.29 -26.52 5.68
CA ILE A 206 24.92 -27.10 6.88
C ILE A 206 24.50 -28.56 7.09
N MET A 207 23.23 -28.90 6.84
CA MET A 207 22.75 -30.28 6.93
C MET A 207 23.36 -31.20 5.88
N LEU A 208 23.57 -30.71 4.65
CA LEU A 208 24.26 -31.45 3.59
C LEU A 208 25.73 -31.75 3.95
N ILE A 209 26.46 -30.76 4.49
CA ILE A 209 27.85 -30.95 4.94
C ILE A 209 27.94 -32.02 6.04
N ASN A 210 27.02 -31.99 7.01
CA ASN A 210 27.01 -32.99 8.09
C ASN A 210 26.69 -34.40 7.59
N LEU A 211 25.83 -34.52 6.57
CA LEU A 211 25.52 -35.81 5.96
C LEU A 211 26.76 -36.40 5.27
N ASP A 212 27.47 -35.59 4.47
CA ASP A 212 28.68 -36.02 3.75
C ASP A 212 29.81 -36.49 4.70
N VAL A 213 30.03 -35.77 5.81
CA VAL A 213 31.02 -36.14 6.84
C VAL A 213 30.64 -37.47 7.51
N PHE A 214 29.37 -37.70 7.80
CA PHE A 214 28.90 -38.96 8.41
C PHE A 214 29.01 -40.15 7.45
N THR A 215 28.67 -39.97 6.17
CA THR A 215 28.85 -41.03 5.15
C THR A 215 30.33 -41.30 4.84
N GLY A 216 31.20 -40.30 4.91
CA GLY A 216 32.66 -40.49 4.77
C GLY A 216 33.27 -41.28 5.93
N TYR A 217 32.77 -41.07 7.16
CA TYR A 217 33.22 -41.79 8.36
C TYR A 217 32.74 -43.25 8.42
N LEU A 218 31.61 -43.58 7.80
CA LEU A 218 31.07 -44.96 7.77
C LEU A 218 31.64 -45.82 6.63
N ASN A 219 32.30 -45.20 5.64
CA ASN A 219 32.94 -45.87 4.50
C ASN A 219 34.47 -45.95 4.60
N ALA A 220 35.06 -45.52 5.72
CA ALA A 220 36.48 -45.66 6.07
C ALA A 220 36.67 -46.76 7.12
#